data_AF-A0A6J7KN69-F1
#
_entry.id   AF-A0A6J7KN69-F1
#
_cell.length_a   1.000
_cell.length_b   1.000
_cell.length_c   1.000
_cell.angle_alpha   90.00
_cell.angle_beta   90.00
_cell.angle_gamma   90.00
#
_symmetry.space_group_name_H-M   'P 1'
#
loop_
_entity.id
_entity.type
_entity.pdbx_description
1 polymer ?
#
loop_
_entity_poly.entity_id
_entity_poly.type
_entity_poly.pdbx_seq_one_letter_code
_entity_poly.pdbx_strand_id
1 'polypeptide(L)'
;MIRIPRWPMSTTAYLLGLMHVGLALYWSSTYQTPSVGIFAASLYLLALSGTVLGFKELNIPSWQGLANLLVATLLPRMIEPQVPVENYGTYATWYIGALGVLLGATALRGQLYFAWGGFLIATAEIMLWEGPKNLMLSGWIGLVMLVIIGHAGNLGMRQAQAAIQKSAEEVAQVTITAARAEMVRATQLKMFSRSVSTVQTMLRKVIAQKGKLSEEDRRQALLLESELSDDVMGGDLLTKSISQAARLARLRGVEVYLIDEGGLAGLEKADLDEIHHKIEDVINHQMTGKIAVRATTTNRWKASITAYERGSKVPNVDWKF
;
A
#
# COMPACT_ATOMS: atom_id res chain seq x y z
N MET A 1 -4.06 10.84 9.58
CA MET A 1 -3.15 9.88 10.25
C MET A 1 -3.09 10.22 11.73
N ILE A 2 -3.62 9.39 12.62
CA ILE A 2 -3.52 9.61 14.07
C ILE A 2 -2.08 9.26 14.46
N ARG A 3 -1.24 10.27 14.71
CA ARG A 3 0.10 10.07 15.26
C ARG A 3 -0.05 9.83 16.75
N ILE A 4 0.08 8.58 17.20
CA ILE A 4 0.14 8.29 18.64
C ILE A 4 1.41 8.98 19.17
N PRO A 5 1.27 9.93 20.11
CA PRO A 5 2.43 10.63 20.66
C PRO A 5 3.33 9.63 21.37
N ARG A 6 4.62 9.62 21.02
CA ARG A 6 5.64 8.73 21.61
C ARG A 6 6.20 9.25 22.94
N TRP A 7 5.91 10.51 23.26
CA TRP A 7 6.45 11.19 24.44
C TRP A 7 5.96 10.57 25.76
N PRO A 8 4.71 10.11 25.95
CA PRO A 8 4.30 9.57 27.25
C PRO A 8 5.08 8.30 27.61
N MET A 9 5.20 7.34 26.68
CA MET A 9 5.96 6.11 26.91
C MET A 9 7.46 6.37 27.13
N SER A 10 8.04 7.28 26.33
CA SER A 10 9.46 7.63 26.45
C SER A 10 9.73 8.35 27.75
N THR A 11 8.87 9.30 28.15
CA THR A 11 8.98 10.04 29.41
C THR A 11 8.81 9.11 30.61
N THR A 12 7.82 8.21 30.62
CA THR A 12 7.64 7.26 31.73
C THR A 12 8.84 6.32 31.87
N ALA A 13 9.30 5.72 30.77
CA ALA A 13 10.48 4.84 30.79
C ALA A 13 11.74 5.59 31.26
N TYR A 14 11.92 6.82 30.80
CA TYR A 14 13.09 7.64 31.15
C TYR A 14 13.04 8.11 32.61
N LEU A 15 11.88 8.54 33.12
CA LEU A 15 11.70 8.91 34.53
C LEU A 15 11.91 7.71 35.47
N LEU A 16 11.35 6.56 35.13
CA LEU A 16 11.59 5.31 35.88
C LEU A 16 13.07 4.93 35.85
N GLY A 17 13.74 5.14 34.71
CA GLY A 17 15.18 4.93 34.61
C GLY A 17 16.00 5.91 35.47
N LEU A 18 15.65 7.19 35.47
CA LEU A 18 16.30 8.22 36.30
C LEU A 18 16.12 7.96 37.80
N MET A 19 15.00 7.39 38.22
CA MET A 19 14.81 6.94 39.60
C MET A 19 15.91 5.96 40.02
N HIS A 20 16.27 4.99 39.17
CA HIS A 20 17.33 4.03 39.45
C HIS A 20 18.72 4.66 39.44
N VAL A 21 18.96 5.68 38.61
CA VAL A 21 20.18 6.49 38.69
C VAL A 21 20.26 7.21 40.05
N GLY A 22 19.15 7.76 40.53
CA GLY A 22 19.06 8.36 41.86
C GLY A 22 19.40 7.36 42.98
N LEU A 23 18.86 6.13 42.90
CA LEU A 23 19.20 5.05 43.83
C LEU A 23 20.69 4.69 43.77
N ALA A 24 21.28 4.62 42.57
CA ALA A 24 22.70 4.35 42.39
C ALA A 24 23.57 5.41 43.08
N LEU A 25 23.23 6.69 42.91
CA LEU A 25 23.95 7.80 43.54
C LEU A 25 23.79 7.81 45.06
N TYR A 26 22.61 7.45 45.58
CA TYR A 26 22.37 7.36 47.01
C TYR A 26 23.18 6.22 47.66
N TRP A 27 23.07 5.00 47.11
CA TRP A 27 23.69 3.80 47.68
C TRP A 27 25.19 3.66 47.39
N SER A 28 25.73 4.39 46.40
CA SER A 28 27.17 4.32 46.09
C SER A 28 28.05 4.77 47.25
N SER A 29 27.54 5.57 48.19
CA SER A 29 28.26 5.91 49.43
C SER A 29 28.51 4.71 50.35
N THR A 30 27.71 3.66 50.24
CA THR A 30 27.82 2.41 51.04
C THR A 30 28.69 1.34 50.38
N TYR A 31 29.12 1.58 49.14
CA TYR A 31 29.96 0.66 48.38
C TYR A 31 31.41 0.73 48.85
N GLN A 32 32.13 -0.39 48.74
CA GLN A 32 33.57 -0.42 49.03
C GLN A 32 34.33 0.64 48.23
N THR A 33 33.94 0.83 46.96
CA THR A 33 34.48 1.86 46.07
C THR A 33 33.33 2.68 45.45
N PRO A 34 32.99 3.87 46.01
CA PRO A 34 31.86 4.67 45.54
C PRO A 34 31.90 5.06 44.06
N SER A 35 33.09 5.26 43.50
CA SER A 35 33.27 5.63 42.09
C SER A 35 32.77 4.55 41.13
N VAL A 36 32.81 3.27 41.53
CA VAL A 36 32.28 2.14 40.73
C VAL A 36 30.77 2.27 40.54
N GLY A 37 30.04 2.64 41.60
CA GLY A 37 28.59 2.86 41.55
C GLY A 37 28.21 4.03 40.63
N ILE A 38 28.95 5.13 40.70
CA ILE A 38 28.74 6.31 39.84
C ILE A 38 29.02 5.98 38.37
N PHE A 39 30.10 5.25 38.09
CA PHE A 39 30.44 4.83 36.74
C PHE A 39 29.39 3.87 36.16
N ALA A 40 28.95 2.88 36.94
CA ALA A 40 27.88 1.96 36.57
C ALA A 40 26.56 2.68 36.28
N ALA A 41 26.18 3.67 37.10
CA ALA A 41 25.01 4.52 36.87
C ALA A 41 25.11 5.30 35.56
N SER A 42 26.30 5.83 35.26
CA SER A 42 26.58 6.57 34.03
C SER A 42 26.48 5.67 32.79
N LEU A 43 27.05 4.46 32.86
CA LEU A 43 26.97 3.46 31.79
C LEU A 43 25.51 3.05 31.51
N TYR A 44 24.75 2.79 32.58
CA TYR A 44 23.32 2.51 32.48
C TYR A 44 22.54 3.66 31.83
N LEU A 45 22.78 4.91 32.28
CA LEU A 45 22.08 6.07 31.75
C LEU A 45 22.39 6.30 30.27
N LEU A 46 23.63 6.09 29.83
CA LEU A 46 24.02 6.17 28.42
C LEU A 46 23.28 5.12 27.57
N ALA A 47 23.24 3.87 28.02
CA ALA A 47 22.53 2.79 27.32
C ALA A 47 21.01 3.05 27.23
N LEU A 48 20.41 3.50 28.34
CA LEU A 48 19.00 3.84 28.39
C LEU A 48 18.68 5.03 27.46
N SER A 49 19.51 6.08 27.49
CA SER A 49 19.36 7.26 26.64
C SER A 49 19.45 6.90 25.16
N GLY A 50 20.43 6.07 24.77
CA GLY A 50 20.54 5.57 23.38
C GLY A 50 19.29 4.79 22.95
N THR A 51 18.75 3.96 23.85
CA THR A 51 17.57 3.11 23.57
C THR A 51 16.28 3.93 23.43
N VAL A 52 16.06 4.87 24.35
CA VAL A 52 14.81 5.64 24.46
C VAL A 52 14.81 6.86 23.54
N LEU A 53 15.91 7.60 23.47
CA LEU A 53 16.00 8.90 22.80
C LEU A 53 16.79 8.85 21.48
N GLY A 54 17.68 7.87 21.30
CA GLY A 54 18.65 7.87 20.21
C GLY A 54 18.11 7.58 18.80
N PHE A 55 16.93 6.97 18.67
CA PHE A 55 16.42 6.49 17.36
C PHE A 55 14.94 6.83 17.13
N LYS A 56 14.60 7.21 15.89
CA LYS A 56 13.23 7.61 15.51
C LYS A 56 12.36 6.40 15.13
N GLU A 57 12.96 5.42 14.46
CA GLU A 57 12.33 4.19 14.01
C GLU A 57 11.80 3.40 15.20
N LEU A 58 10.81 2.53 15.01
CA LEU A 58 10.30 1.67 16.08
C LEU A 58 11.38 0.70 16.60
N ASN A 59 12.07 0.05 15.65
CA ASN A 59 13.13 -0.91 15.94
C ASN A 59 14.47 -0.18 16.03
N ILE A 60 15.14 -0.27 17.17
CA ILE A 60 16.52 0.21 17.31
C ILE A 60 17.48 -0.72 16.55
N PRO A 61 18.67 -0.27 16.13
CA PRO A 61 19.64 -1.14 15.47
C PRO A 61 20.20 -2.20 16.41
N SER A 62 20.59 -3.36 15.87
CA SER A 62 21.09 -4.49 16.66
C SER A 62 22.36 -4.18 17.45
N TRP A 63 23.19 -3.22 17.02
CA TRP A 63 24.35 -2.80 17.79
C TRP A 63 23.96 -2.13 19.12
N GLN A 64 22.85 -1.39 19.16
CA GLN A 64 22.33 -0.81 20.40
C GLN A 64 21.76 -1.91 21.30
N GLY A 65 21.08 -2.89 20.72
CA GLY A 65 20.62 -4.08 21.45
C GLY A 65 21.80 -4.85 22.07
N LEU A 66 22.88 -5.04 21.31
CA LEU A 66 24.12 -5.64 21.79
C LEU A 66 24.78 -4.79 22.89
N ALA A 67 24.82 -3.46 22.74
CA ALA A 67 25.33 -2.56 23.77
C ALA A 67 24.53 -2.71 25.08
N ASN A 68 23.19 -2.78 25.00
CA ASN A 68 22.34 -2.99 26.16
C ASN A 68 22.58 -4.37 26.81
N LEU A 69 22.77 -5.42 26.01
CA LEU A 69 23.15 -6.76 26.50
C LEU A 69 24.48 -6.72 27.26
N LEU A 70 25.49 -6.02 26.72
CA LEU A 70 26.78 -5.85 27.37
C LEU A 70 26.63 -5.11 28.70
N VAL A 71 25.85 -4.02 28.74
CA VAL A 71 25.54 -3.33 30.00
C VAL A 71 24.84 -4.26 30.98
N ALA A 72 23.86 -5.05 30.54
CA ALA A 72 23.17 -6.03 31.38
C ALA A 72 24.08 -7.13 31.96
N THR A 73 25.18 -7.43 31.27
CA THR A 73 26.19 -8.39 31.71
C THR A 73 27.25 -7.75 32.61
N LEU A 74 27.54 -6.46 32.42
CA LEU A 74 28.60 -5.76 33.16
C LEU A 74 28.09 -5.22 34.50
N LEU A 75 26.86 -4.69 34.57
CA LEU A 75 26.36 -4.05 35.78
C LEU A 75 26.37 -4.97 37.02
N PRO A 76 25.88 -6.22 36.98
CA PRO A 76 25.90 -7.08 38.17
C PRO A 76 27.34 -7.36 38.62
N ARG A 77 28.25 -7.66 37.68
CA ARG A 77 29.68 -7.89 37.98
C ARG A 77 30.39 -6.69 38.58
N MET A 78 29.94 -5.48 38.25
CA MET A 78 30.50 -4.25 38.81
C MET A 78 29.94 -3.93 40.19
N ILE A 79 28.65 -4.17 40.40
CA ILE A 79 27.93 -3.74 41.61
C ILE A 79 27.97 -4.80 42.71
N GLU A 80 27.75 -6.08 42.41
CA GLU A 80 27.67 -7.14 43.41
C GLU A 80 28.89 -7.21 44.34
N PRO A 81 30.14 -7.13 43.85
CA PRO A 81 31.32 -7.14 44.73
C PRO A 81 31.40 -5.93 45.66
N GLN A 82 30.66 -4.86 45.38
CA GLN A 82 30.69 -3.61 46.14
C GLN A 82 29.64 -3.58 47.26
N VAL A 83 28.61 -4.43 47.17
CA VAL A 83 27.47 -4.43 48.10
C VAL A 83 27.78 -5.35 49.30
N PRO A 84 27.70 -4.86 50.54
CA PRO A 84 27.77 -5.72 51.71
C PRO A 84 26.64 -6.76 51.71
N VAL A 85 26.93 -8.01 52.10
CA VAL A 85 25.97 -9.14 52.05
C VAL A 85 24.68 -8.85 52.83
N GLU A 86 24.75 -8.09 53.93
CA GLU A 86 23.59 -7.66 54.72
C GLU A 86 22.61 -6.74 53.96
N ASN A 87 23.06 -6.14 52.86
CA ASN A 87 22.26 -5.25 52.01
C ASN A 87 21.70 -5.94 50.77
N TYR A 88 21.93 -7.25 50.58
CA TYR A 88 21.25 -8.00 49.52
C TYR A 88 19.73 -7.99 49.72
N GLY A 89 18.98 -7.97 48.62
CA GLY A 89 17.52 -7.81 48.65
C GLY A 89 17.02 -6.42 49.04
N THR A 90 17.91 -5.42 49.13
CA THR A 90 17.55 -4.00 49.34
C THR A 90 17.77 -3.17 48.07
N TYR A 91 17.52 -1.86 48.13
CA TYR A 91 17.81 -0.95 47.01
C TYR A 91 19.31 -0.73 46.75
N ALA A 92 20.21 -1.31 47.56
CA ALA A 92 21.64 -1.32 47.28
C ALA A 92 21.97 -2.01 45.95
N THR A 93 21.15 -2.98 45.52
CA THR A 93 21.22 -3.65 44.21
C THR A 93 20.29 -3.00 43.18
N TRP A 94 20.24 -1.66 43.18
CA TRP A 94 19.45 -0.82 42.26
C TRP A 94 19.54 -1.24 40.77
N TYR A 95 20.66 -1.85 40.38
CA TYR A 95 20.90 -2.28 39.01
C TYR A 95 19.86 -3.29 38.53
N ILE A 96 19.26 -4.09 39.42
CA ILE A 96 18.28 -5.12 39.05
C ILE A 96 17.02 -4.46 38.48
N GLY A 97 16.46 -3.49 39.20
CA GLY A 97 15.34 -2.69 38.70
C GLY A 97 15.71 -1.89 37.45
N ALA A 98 16.93 -1.34 37.42
CA ALA A 98 17.46 -0.59 36.28
C ALA A 98 17.51 -1.45 35.01
N LEU A 99 17.99 -2.70 35.13
CA LEU A 99 18.00 -3.68 34.05
C LEU A 99 16.59 -4.04 33.59
N GLY A 100 15.61 -4.07 34.50
CA GLY A 100 14.21 -4.21 34.14
C GLY A 100 13.76 -3.12 33.16
N VAL A 101 14.09 -1.86 33.47
CA VAL A 101 13.77 -0.71 32.60
C VAL A 101 14.51 -0.79 31.28
N LEU A 102 15.82 -1.05 31.29
CA LEU A 102 16.65 -1.10 30.08
C LEU A 102 16.23 -2.25 29.15
N LEU A 103 16.06 -3.46 29.69
CA LEU A 103 15.70 -4.64 28.90
C LEU A 103 14.24 -4.60 28.48
N GLY A 104 13.34 -4.06 29.31
CA GLY A 104 11.95 -3.76 28.93
C GLY A 104 11.88 -2.77 27.77
N ALA A 105 12.64 -1.67 27.83
CA ALA A 105 12.76 -0.73 26.73
C ALA A 105 13.39 -1.41 25.49
N THR A 106 14.42 -2.23 25.65
CA THR A 106 15.05 -2.98 24.55
C THR A 106 14.04 -3.92 23.86
N ALA A 107 13.21 -4.62 24.63
CA ALA A 107 12.16 -5.49 24.12
C ALA A 107 11.09 -4.71 23.37
N LEU A 108 10.61 -3.60 23.96
CA LEU A 108 9.63 -2.69 23.33
C LEU A 108 10.12 -2.19 21.97
N ARG A 109 11.42 -1.92 21.89
CA ARG A 109 12.13 -1.38 20.72
C ARG A 109 12.60 -2.46 19.74
N GLY A 110 12.01 -3.66 19.81
CA GLY A 110 12.13 -4.70 18.79
C GLY A 110 13.36 -5.59 18.89
N GLN A 111 14.19 -5.44 19.93
CA GLN A 111 15.40 -6.24 20.12
C GLN A 111 15.19 -7.36 21.13
N LEU A 112 14.22 -8.24 20.86
CA LEU A 112 13.76 -9.28 21.79
C LEU A 112 14.86 -10.27 22.19
N TYR A 113 15.71 -10.70 21.25
CA TYR A 113 16.79 -11.64 21.53
C TYR A 113 17.78 -11.09 22.55
N PHE A 114 18.17 -9.82 22.41
CA PHE A 114 19.07 -9.15 23.36
C PHE A 114 18.39 -8.89 24.71
N ALA A 115 17.11 -8.51 24.70
CA ALA A 115 16.36 -8.28 25.93
C ALA A 115 16.24 -9.55 26.79
N TRP A 116 15.80 -10.65 26.20
CA TRP A 116 15.65 -11.93 26.90
C TRP A 116 17.00 -12.57 27.22
N GLY A 117 17.99 -12.45 26.33
CA GLY A 117 19.36 -12.88 26.61
C GLY A 117 19.95 -12.14 27.82
N GLY A 118 19.80 -10.82 27.88
CA GLY A 118 20.25 -10.00 29.00
C GLY A 118 19.50 -10.32 30.29
N PHE A 119 18.19 -10.61 30.20
CA PHE A 119 17.39 -11.04 31.35
C PHE A 119 17.89 -12.38 31.91
N LEU A 120 18.19 -13.37 31.06
CA LEU A 120 18.68 -14.67 31.48
C LEU A 120 20.07 -14.56 32.12
N ILE A 121 20.97 -13.78 31.53
CA ILE A 121 22.31 -13.52 32.08
C ILE A 121 22.20 -12.82 33.43
N ALA A 122 21.43 -11.74 33.52
CA ALA A 122 21.23 -11.01 34.78
C ALA A 122 20.63 -11.91 35.87
N THR A 123 19.64 -12.75 35.50
CA THR A 123 19.04 -13.71 36.44
C THR A 123 20.07 -14.71 36.96
N ALA A 124 20.91 -15.25 36.08
CA ALA A 124 21.97 -16.17 36.48
C ALA A 124 22.98 -15.48 37.39
N GLU A 125 23.38 -14.25 37.11
CA GLU A 125 24.32 -13.50 37.95
C GLU A 125 23.71 -13.17 39.32
N ILE A 126 22.46 -12.68 39.39
CA ILE A 126 21.78 -12.43 40.67
C ILE A 126 21.71 -13.73 41.50
N MET A 127 21.39 -14.87 40.87
CA MET A 127 21.36 -16.16 41.56
C MET A 127 22.74 -16.59 42.07
N LEU A 128 23.81 -16.31 41.31
CA LEU A 128 25.18 -16.66 41.69
C LEU A 128 25.70 -15.81 42.84
N TRP A 129 25.34 -14.52 42.90
CA TRP A 129 25.83 -13.57 43.90
C TRP A 129 24.95 -13.52 45.16
N GLU A 130 23.64 -13.28 45.00
CA GLU A 130 22.73 -13.09 46.12
C GLU A 130 22.13 -14.41 46.64
N GLY A 131 22.13 -15.45 45.80
CA GLY A 131 21.52 -16.74 46.09
C GLY A 131 19.99 -16.78 45.89
N PRO A 132 19.39 -17.97 45.81
CA PRO A 132 17.97 -18.14 45.45
C PRO A 132 17.00 -17.58 46.50
N LYS A 133 17.42 -17.47 47.76
CA LYS A 133 16.60 -16.92 48.85
C LYS A 133 16.34 -15.42 48.68
N ASN A 134 17.31 -14.69 48.15
CA ASN A 134 17.26 -13.22 48.01
C ASN A 134 16.69 -12.79 46.66
N LEU A 135 16.65 -13.70 45.67
CA LEU A 135 16.17 -13.42 44.31
C LEU A 135 14.81 -12.70 44.29
N MET A 136 13.84 -13.16 45.07
CA MET A 136 12.50 -12.55 45.07
C MET A 136 12.44 -11.18 45.77
N LEU A 137 13.40 -10.89 46.65
CA LEU A 137 13.52 -9.62 47.38
C LEU A 137 14.32 -8.58 46.59
N SER A 138 15.23 -9.03 45.71
CA SER A 138 16.15 -8.21 44.91
C SER A 138 15.51 -7.29 43.86
N GLY A 139 14.19 -7.43 43.62
CA GLY A 139 13.49 -6.73 42.55
C GLY A 139 13.43 -7.50 41.22
N TRP A 140 13.89 -8.77 41.20
CA TRP A 140 13.83 -9.65 40.03
C TRP A 140 12.42 -9.77 39.41
N ILE A 141 11.37 -9.79 40.24
CA ILE A 141 9.97 -9.81 39.77
C ILE A 141 9.66 -8.58 38.91
N GLY A 142 10.10 -7.40 39.35
CA GLY A 142 9.95 -6.16 38.60
C GLY A 142 10.71 -6.21 37.27
N LEU A 143 11.93 -6.77 37.29
CA LEU A 143 12.76 -6.96 36.10
C LEU A 143 12.08 -7.86 35.05
N VAL A 144 11.59 -9.05 35.42
CA VAL A 144 10.89 -9.92 34.47
C VAL A 144 9.59 -9.28 33.96
N MET A 145 8.84 -8.62 34.84
CA MET A 145 7.57 -7.99 34.48
C MET A 145 7.77 -6.86 33.45
N LEU A 146 8.80 -6.03 33.60
CA LEU A 146 9.11 -4.97 32.64
C LEU A 146 9.56 -5.52 31.29
N VAL A 147 10.31 -6.64 31.25
CA VAL A 147 10.68 -7.32 30.00
C VAL A 147 9.44 -7.87 29.29
N ILE A 148 8.51 -8.49 30.03
CA ILE A 148 7.24 -8.99 29.48
C ILE A 148 6.39 -7.84 28.94
N ILE A 149 6.24 -6.75 29.69
CA ILE A 149 5.49 -5.56 29.27
C ILE A 149 6.10 -4.98 27.99
N GLY A 150 7.43 -4.87 27.93
CA GLY A 150 8.14 -4.42 26.73
C GLY A 150 7.87 -5.31 25.52
N HIS A 151 7.95 -6.62 25.69
CA HIS A 151 7.64 -7.60 24.63
C HIS A 151 6.18 -7.48 24.15
N ALA A 152 5.21 -7.46 25.07
CA ALA A 152 3.80 -7.32 24.73
C ALA A 152 3.53 -5.99 24.00
N GLY A 153 4.16 -4.89 24.44
CA GLY A 153 4.11 -3.61 23.76
C GLY A 153 4.65 -3.67 22.33
N ASN A 154 5.77 -4.37 22.12
CA ASN A 154 6.32 -4.55 20.77
C ASN A 154 5.35 -5.30 19.85
N LEU A 155 4.74 -6.38 20.34
CA LEU A 155 3.73 -7.15 19.58
C LEU A 155 2.53 -6.29 19.19
N GLY A 156 1.99 -5.52 20.15
CA GLY A 156 0.88 -4.60 19.90
C GLY A 156 1.22 -3.54 18.85
N MET A 157 2.42 -2.95 18.92
CA MET A 157 2.86 -1.95 17.94
C MET A 157 3.06 -2.54 16.54
N ARG A 158 3.62 -3.75 16.43
CA ARG A 158 3.77 -4.44 15.13
C ARG A 158 2.42 -4.75 14.49
N GLN A 159 1.45 -5.22 15.28
CA GLN A 159 0.10 -5.48 14.81
C GLN A 159 -0.60 -4.20 14.33
N ALA A 160 -0.47 -3.11 15.09
CA ALA A 160 -1.03 -1.81 14.71
C ALA A 160 -0.42 -1.28 13.39
N GLN A 161 0.91 -1.40 13.22
CA GLN A 161 1.57 -1.01 11.97
C GLN A 161 1.11 -1.83 10.77
N ALA A 162 0.98 -3.16 10.93
CA ALA A 162 0.47 -4.04 9.89
C ALA A 162 -0.98 -3.68 9.50
N ALA A 163 -1.83 -3.37 10.48
CA ALA A 163 -3.21 -2.97 10.23
C ALA A 163 -3.30 -1.63 9.48
N ILE A 164 -2.46 -0.65 9.85
CA ILE A 164 -2.38 0.64 9.16
C ILE A 164 -1.91 0.47 7.71
N GLN A 165 -0.89 -0.34 7.48
CA GLN A 165 -0.37 -0.60 6.14
C GLN A 165 -1.43 -1.24 5.24
N LYS A 166 -2.13 -2.25 5.75
CA LYS A 166 -3.24 -2.91 5.04
C LYS A 166 -4.35 -1.93 4.68
N SER A 167 -4.76 -1.09 5.63
CA SER A 167 -5.79 -0.08 5.38
C SER A 167 -5.35 0.97 4.35
N ALA A 168 -4.07 1.37 4.36
CA ALA A 168 -3.53 2.28 3.36
C ALA A 168 -3.55 1.67 1.94
N GLU A 169 -3.22 0.39 1.80
CA GLU A 169 -3.29 -0.35 0.54
C GLU A 169 -4.73 -0.47 0.02
N GLU A 170 -5.70 -0.77 0.89
CA GLU A 170 -7.12 -0.83 0.53
C GLU A 170 -7.64 0.53 0.01
N VAL A 171 -7.29 1.64 0.69
CA VAL A 171 -7.67 3.00 0.25
C VAL A 171 -7.03 3.36 -1.09
N ALA A 172 -5.76 2.99 -1.30
CA ALA A 172 -5.08 3.22 -2.58
C ALA A 172 -5.80 2.48 -3.74
N GLN A 173 -6.22 1.23 -3.52
CA GLN A 173 -6.96 0.47 -4.53
C GLN A 173 -8.31 1.10 -4.87
N VAL A 174 -9.08 1.53 -3.87
CA VAL A 174 -10.36 2.22 -4.07
C VAL A 174 -10.19 3.53 -4.85
N THR A 175 -9.09 4.27 -4.59
CA THR A 175 -8.81 5.52 -5.29
C THR A 175 -8.46 5.27 -6.77
N ILE A 176 -7.70 4.21 -7.07
CA ILE A 176 -7.34 3.84 -8.45
C ILE A 176 -8.57 3.41 -9.25
N THR A 177 -9.46 2.60 -8.67
CA THR A 177 -10.68 2.16 -9.35
C THR A 177 -11.64 3.33 -9.60
N ALA A 178 -11.80 4.23 -8.63
CA ALA A 178 -12.60 5.45 -8.80
C ALA A 178 -12.03 6.38 -9.88
N ALA A 179 -10.71 6.59 -9.90
CA ALA A 179 -10.04 7.41 -10.92
C ALA A 179 -10.20 6.83 -12.34
N ARG A 180 -10.11 5.49 -12.49
CA ARG A 180 -10.36 4.83 -13.77
C ARG A 180 -11.79 5.00 -14.24
N ALA A 181 -12.77 4.85 -13.35
CA ALA A 181 -14.18 5.03 -13.68
C ALA A 181 -14.47 6.47 -14.18
N GLU A 182 -13.88 7.47 -13.53
CA GLU A 182 -14.04 8.87 -13.92
C GLU A 182 -13.39 9.17 -15.28
N MET A 183 -12.20 8.60 -15.56
CA MET A 183 -11.53 8.73 -16.85
C MET A 183 -12.36 8.14 -18.00
N VAL A 184 -12.96 6.96 -17.80
CA VAL A 184 -13.87 6.34 -18.78
C VAL A 184 -15.07 7.26 -19.03
N ARG A 185 -15.70 7.76 -17.97
CA ARG A 185 -16.85 8.67 -18.07
C ARG A 185 -16.52 9.97 -18.80
N ALA A 186 -15.38 10.60 -18.49
CA ALA A 186 -14.92 11.82 -19.14
C ALA A 186 -14.65 11.60 -20.64
N THR A 187 -14.11 10.43 -21.01
CA THR A 187 -13.86 10.05 -22.41
C THR A 187 -15.17 9.91 -23.18
N GLN A 188 -16.17 9.23 -22.61
CA GLN A 188 -17.50 9.08 -23.20
C GLN A 188 -18.20 10.44 -23.40
N LEU A 189 -18.15 11.34 -22.41
CA LEU A 189 -18.73 12.69 -22.52
C LEU A 189 -18.07 13.51 -23.64
N LYS A 190 -16.75 13.40 -23.79
CA LYS A 190 -16.00 14.11 -24.84
C LYS A 190 -16.35 13.61 -26.25
N MET A 191 -16.52 12.29 -26.43
CA MET A 191 -16.97 11.71 -27.71
C MET A 191 -18.37 12.23 -28.06
N PHE A 192 -19.32 12.15 -27.12
CA PHE A 192 -20.68 12.64 -27.32
C PHE A 192 -20.72 14.13 -27.72
N SER A 193 -19.92 14.99 -27.08
CA SER A 193 -19.91 16.43 -27.36
C SER A 193 -19.60 16.82 -28.82
N ARG A 194 -18.86 15.98 -29.55
CA ARG A 194 -18.47 16.25 -30.95
C ARG A 194 -19.65 16.15 -31.92
N SER A 195 -20.58 15.25 -31.63
CA SER A 195 -21.72 14.92 -32.52
C SER A 195 -22.98 15.71 -32.17
N VAL A 196 -23.04 16.35 -30.99
CA VAL A 196 -24.18 17.16 -30.51
C VAL A 196 -24.56 18.30 -31.47
N SER A 197 -23.60 19.03 -32.02
CA SER A 197 -23.90 20.20 -32.88
C SER A 197 -24.61 19.81 -34.18
N THR A 198 -24.19 18.70 -34.79
CA THR A 198 -24.79 18.14 -36.01
C THR A 198 -26.18 17.58 -35.73
N VAL A 199 -26.33 16.83 -34.62
CA VAL A 199 -27.63 16.32 -34.16
C VAL A 199 -28.61 17.45 -33.87
N GLN A 200 -28.18 18.50 -33.17
CA GLN A 200 -29.03 19.67 -32.89
C GLN A 200 -29.48 20.35 -34.18
N THR A 201 -28.59 20.52 -35.15
CA THR A 201 -28.93 21.12 -36.45
C THR A 201 -29.99 20.29 -37.17
N MET A 202 -29.84 18.98 -37.21
CA MET A 202 -30.80 18.09 -37.86
C MET A 202 -32.16 18.08 -37.15
N LEU A 203 -32.17 18.02 -35.81
CA LEU A 203 -33.40 18.09 -35.02
C LEU A 203 -34.13 19.42 -35.20
N ARG A 204 -33.42 20.55 -35.24
CA ARG A 204 -34.02 21.86 -35.55
C ARG A 204 -34.67 21.87 -36.92
N LYS A 205 -34.04 21.26 -37.92
CA LYS A 205 -34.60 21.13 -39.28
C LYS A 205 -35.88 20.30 -39.28
N VAL A 206 -35.90 19.18 -38.56
CA VAL A 206 -37.09 18.31 -38.40
C VAL A 206 -38.24 19.06 -37.74
N ILE A 207 -37.96 19.81 -36.67
CA ILE A 207 -38.95 20.63 -35.96
C ILE A 207 -39.53 21.71 -36.88
N ALA A 208 -38.66 22.46 -37.59
CA ALA A 208 -39.07 23.52 -38.49
C ALA A 208 -39.97 23.01 -39.63
N GLN A 209 -39.68 21.81 -40.16
CA GLN A 209 -40.46 21.17 -41.21
C GLN A 209 -41.68 20.38 -40.68
N LYS A 210 -41.93 20.38 -39.36
CA LYS A 210 -42.99 19.60 -38.70
C LYS A 210 -42.95 18.11 -39.11
N GLY A 211 -41.75 17.54 -39.23
CA GLY A 211 -41.53 16.15 -39.63
C GLY A 211 -41.74 15.84 -41.12
N LYS A 212 -42.06 16.83 -41.97
CA LYS A 212 -42.17 16.66 -43.43
C LYS A 212 -40.80 16.75 -44.11
N LEU A 213 -39.94 15.76 -43.84
CA LEU A 213 -38.59 15.67 -44.38
C LEU A 213 -38.62 15.29 -45.87
N SER A 214 -37.73 15.91 -46.66
CA SER A 214 -37.43 15.42 -48.01
C SER A 214 -36.70 14.07 -47.97
N GLU A 215 -36.66 13.35 -49.08
CA GLU A 215 -35.89 12.09 -49.17
C GLU A 215 -34.40 12.31 -48.89
N GLU A 216 -33.83 13.45 -49.32
CA GLU A 216 -32.45 13.79 -49.00
C GLU A 216 -32.26 14.04 -47.50
N ASP A 217 -33.20 14.73 -46.85
CA ASP A 217 -33.16 14.95 -45.39
C ASP A 217 -33.26 13.64 -44.62
N ARG A 218 -34.11 12.71 -45.06
CA ARG A 218 -34.19 11.36 -44.47
C ARG A 218 -32.87 10.61 -44.60
N ARG A 219 -32.24 10.68 -45.78
CA ARG A 219 -30.93 10.05 -46.02
C ARG A 219 -29.84 10.63 -45.10
N GLN A 220 -29.81 11.95 -44.94
CA GLN A 220 -28.87 12.60 -44.02
C GLN A 220 -29.15 12.24 -42.55
N ALA A 221 -30.42 12.13 -42.14
CA ALA A 221 -30.78 11.68 -40.80
C ALA A 221 -30.30 10.25 -40.50
N LEU A 222 -30.54 9.32 -41.44
CA LEU A 222 -30.11 7.91 -41.30
C LEU A 222 -28.58 7.79 -41.26
N LEU A 223 -27.87 8.60 -42.04
CA LEU A 223 -26.41 8.63 -42.01
C LEU A 223 -25.90 9.13 -40.65
N LEU A 224 -26.51 10.20 -40.12
CA LEU A 224 -26.16 10.76 -38.81
C LEU A 224 -26.48 9.80 -37.66
N GLU A 225 -27.60 9.09 -37.72
CA GLU A 225 -27.94 8.03 -36.77
C GLU A 225 -26.87 6.92 -36.77
N SER A 226 -26.47 6.48 -37.97
CA SER A 226 -25.44 5.44 -38.11
C SER A 226 -24.08 5.89 -37.55
N GLU A 227 -23.69 7.14 -37.80
CA GLU A 227 -22.48 7.73 -37.21
C GLU A 227 -22.55 7.82 -35.69
N LEU A 228 -23.70 8.21 -35.14
CA LEU A 228 -23.90 8.26 -33.69
C LEU A 228 -23.89 6.85 -33.07
N SER A 229 -24.45 5.86 -33.76
CA SER A 229 -24.40 4.46 -33.34
C SER A 229 -22.95 3.97 -33.30
N ASP A 230 -22.14 4.30 -34.31
CA ASP A 230 -20.71 3.97 -34.32
C ASP A 230 -19.95 4.67 -33.19
N ASP A 231 -20.21 5.97 -32.94
CA ASP A 231 -19.58 6.71 -31.85
C ASP A 231 -19.84 6.07 -30.47
N VAL A 232 -21.02 5.47 -30.29
CA VAL A 232 -21.43 4.82 -29.03
C VAL A 232 -20.95 3.37 -28.95
N MET A 233 -21.06 2.61 -30.03
CA MET A 233 -20.81 1.16 -30.04
C MET A 233 -19.41 0.80 -30.53
N GLY A 234 -18.72 1.66 -31.26
CA GLY A 234 -17.49 1.37 -31.97
C GLY A 234 -16.24 1.31 -31.11
N GLY A 235 -16.24 1.90 -29.90
CA GLY A 235 -15.14 1.79 -28.94
C GLY A 235 -13.76 2.02 -29.54
N ASP A 236 -12.83 1.09 -29.30
CA ASP A 236 -11.45 1.13 -29.81
C ASP A 236 -11.35 0.77 -31.31
N LEU A 237 -12.43 0.30 -31.96
CA LEU A 237 -12.48 0.12 -33.42
C LEU A 237 -12.60 1.45 -34.16
N LEU A 238 -13.14 2.49 -33.52
CA LEU A 238 -13.50 3.72 -34.20
C LEU A 238 -12.34 4.72 -34.23
N THR A 239 -11.62 4.74 -35.35
CA THR A 239 -10.68 5.82 -35.67
C THR A 239 -11.32 6.85 -36.60
N LYS A 240 -10.70 8.03 -36.75
CA LYS A 240 -11.13 9.02 -37.75
C LYS A 240 -11.15 8.44 -39.17
N SER A 241 -10.17 7.58 -39.49
CA SER A 241 -10.06 6.94 -40.81
C SER A 241 -11.23 5.98 -41.05
N ILE A 242 -11.49 5.10 -40.08
CA ILE A 242 -12.58 4.12 -40.14
C ILE A 242 -13.94 4.81 -40.19
N SER A 243 -14.16 5.86 -39.39
CA SER A 243 -15.38 6.67 -39.42
C SER A 243 -15.62 7.28 -40.82
N GLN A 244 -14.58 7.84 -41.43
CA GLN A 244 -14.67 8.40 -42.78
C GLN A 244 -14.92 7.32 -43.84
N ALA A 245 -14.23 6.18 -43.78
CA ALA A 245 -14.42 5.06 -44.67
C ALA A 245 -15.86 4.50 -44.57
N ALA A 246 -16.37 4.31 -43.35
CA ALA A 246 -17.73 3.85 -43.10
C ALA A 246 -18.78 4.83 -43.65
N ARG A 247 -18.60 6.14 -43.45
CA ARG A 247 -19.47 7.17 -44.03
C ARG A 247 -19.50 7.08 -45.55
N LEU A 248 -18.35 6.97 -46.20
CA LEU A 248 -18.26 6.85 -47.67
C LEU A 248 -18.90 5.55 -48.17
N ALA A 249 -18.73 4.44 -47.45
CA ALA A 249 -19.37 3.17 -47.77
C ALA A 249 -20.91 3.25 -47.69
N ARG A 250 -21.44 3.88 -46.64
CA ARG A 250 -22.88 4.12 -46.48
C ARG A 250 -23.45 5.01 -47.58
N LEU A 251 -22.70 6.02 -48.01
CA LEU A 251 -23.10 6.86 -49.16
C LEU A 251 -23.16 6.07 -50.48
N ARG A 252 -22.39 4.99 -50.63
CA ARG A 252 -22.48 4.03 -51.75
C ARG A 252 -23.64 3.03 -51.61
N GLY A 253 -24.32 2.99 -50.46
CA GLY A 253 -25.39 2.05 -50.17
C GLY A 253 -24.93 0.72 -49.55
N VAL A 254 -23.74 0.70 -48.92
CA VAL A 254 -23.24 -0.42 -48.12
C VAL A 254 -23.66 -0.22 -46.66
N GLU A 255 -24.21 -1.26 -46.03
CA GLU A 255 -24.50 -1.26 -44.60
C GLU A 255 -23.23 -1.56 -43.80
N VAL A 256 -22.90 -0.76 -42.79
CA VAL A 256 -21.69 -0.93 -41.98
C VAL A 256 -22.08 -0.94 -40.51
N TYR A 257 -21.66 -1.99 -39.79
CA TYR A 257 -21.87 -2.16 -38.35
C TYR A 257 -20.51 -2.27 -37.66
N LEU A 258 -20.24 -1.39 -36.70
CA LEU A 258 -19.02 -1.36 -35.89
C LEU A 258 -19.40 -1.57 -34.41
N ILE A 259 -18.97 -2.67 -33.81
CA ILE A 259 -19.31 -3.02 -32.43
C ILE A 259 -18.07 -3.48 -31.68
N ASP A 260 -17.71 -2.77 -30.61
CA ASP A 260 -16.64 -3.13 -29.69
C ASP A 260 -17.20 -3.44 -28.30
N GLU A 261 -17.09 -4.71 -27.91
CA GLU A 261 -17.44 -5.24 -26.59
C GLU A 261 -16.17 -5.43 -25.73
N GLY A 262 -15.11 -4.66 -25.99
CA GLY A 262 -13.85 -4.65 -25.26
C GLY A 262 -12.83 -5.68 -25.75
N GLY A 263 -13.02 -6.26 -26.94
CA GLY A 263 -12.12 -7.29 -27.48
C GLY A 263 -10.71 -6.79 -27.79
N LEU A 264 -10.56 -5.49 -28.03
CA LEU A 264 -9.28 -4.84 -28.34
C LEU A 264 -8.52 -4.32 -27.11
N ALA A 265 -9.13 -4.37 -25.92
CA ALA A 265 -8.55 -3.80 -24.72
C ALA A 265 -7.22 -4.49 -24.36
N GLY A 266 -6.14 -3.69 -24.26
CA GLY A 266 -4.81 -4.17 -23.87
C GLY A 266 -3.99 -4.82 -24.98
N LEU A 267 -4.38 -4.68 -26.25
CA LEU A 267 -3.51 -5.00 -27.39
C LEU A 267 -2.32 -4.03 -27.47
N GLU A 268 -1.19 -4.53 -27.98
CA GLU A 268 -0.09 -3.66 -28.34
C GLU A 268 -0.48 -2.76 -29.52
N LYS A 269 0.12 -1.57 -29.58
CA LYS A 269 -0.23 -0.56 -30.58
C LYS A 269 -0.03 -1.07 -32.02
N ALA A 270 1.01 -1.88 -32.26
CA ALA A 270 1.29 -2.43 -33.59
C ALA A 270 0.16 -3.36 -34.08
N ASP A 271 -0.33 -4.25 -33.21
CA ASP A 271 -1.44 -5.16 -33.52
C ASP A 271 -2.75 -4.40 -33.77
N LEU A 272 -3.01 -3.37 -32.97
CA LEU A 272 -4.19 -2.53 -33.10
C LEU A 272 -4.17 -1.76 -34.44
N ASP A 273 -3.02 -1.19 -34.81
CA ASP A 273 -2.84 -0.47 -36.07
C ASP A 273 -3.01 -1.41 -37.28
N GLU A 274 -2.55 -2.67 -37.20
CA GLU A 274 -2.77 -3.68 -38.24
C GLU A 274 -4.25 -4.00 -38.43
N ILE A 275 -4.98 -4.24 -37.32
CA ILE A 275 -6.42 -4.50 -37.33
C ILE A 275 -7.16 -3.30 -37.94
N HIS A 276 -6.84 -2.08 -37.52
CA HIS A 276 -7.46 -0.85 -38.04
C HIS A 276 -7.23 -0.69 -39.54
N HIS A 277 -6.00 -0.90 -40.00
CA HIS A 277 -5.67 -0.82 -41.42
C HIS A 277 -6.48 -1.82 -42.23
N LYS A 278 -6.67 -3.02 -41.68
CA LYS A 278 -7.43 -4.05 -42.37
C LYS A 278 -8.94 -3.81 -42.40
N ILE A 279 -9.50 -3.29 -41.31
CA ILE A 279 -10.89 -2.82 -41.28
C ILE A 279 -11.11 -1.76 -42.36
N GLU A 280 -10.23 -0.77 -42.41
CA GLU A 280 -10.30 0.31 -43.40
C GLU A 280 -10.22 -0.21 -44.84
N ASP A 281 -9.28 -1.11 -45.11
CA ASP A 281 -9.10 -1.76 -46.42
C ASP A 281 -10.37 -2.49 -46.89
N VAL A 282 -10.99 -3.29 -46.01
CA VAL A 282 -12.23 -4.02 -46.33
C VAL A 282 -13.39 -3.06 -46.60
N ILE A 283 -13.55 -2.02 -45.77
CA ILE A 283 -14.62 -1.02 -45.94
C ILE A 283 -14.47 -0.24 -47.26
N ASN A 284 -13.25 0.09 -47.65
CA ASN A 284 -12.99 0.84 -48.87
C ASN A 284 -13.24 0.02 -50.14
N HIS A 285 -12.96 -1.28 -50.12
CA HIS A 285 -13.12 -2.16 -51.29
C HIS A 285 -14.54 -2.75 -51.44
N GLN A 286 -15.36 -2.76 -50.39
CA GLN A 286 -16.73 -3.24 -50.50
C GLN A 286 -17.62 -2.23 -51.26
N MET A 287 -18.26 -2.72 -52.32
CA MET A 287 -19.12 -1.90 -53.19
C MET A 287 -20.61 -2.06 -52.93
N THR A 288 -21.06 -3.24 -52.46
CA THR A 288 -22.48 -3.51 -52.18
C THR A 288 -22.65 -4.42 -50.96
N GLY A 289 -23.87 -4.47 -50.41
CA GLY A 289 -24.22 -5.39 -49.33
C GLY A 289 -23.89 -4.84 -47.95
N LYS A 290 -23.31 -5.66 -47.06
CA LYS A 290 -23.09 -5.31 -45.65
C LYS A 290 -21.73 -5.72 -45.12
N ILE A 291 -21.22 -4.97 -44.15
CA ILE A 291 -19.98 -5.22 -43.41
C ILE A 291 -20.31 -5.19 -41.91
N ALA A 292 -19.85 -6.21 -41.18
CA ALA A 292 -19.91 -6.25 -39.73
C ALA A 292 -18.50 -6.41 -39.17
N VAL A 293 -18.09 -5.46 -38.33
CA VAL A 293 -16.84 -5.52 -37.56
C VAL A 293 -17.21 -5.66 -36.09
N ARG A 294 -16.75 -6.73 -35.46
CA ARG A 294 -17.03 -7.00 -34.04
C ARG A 294 -15.74 -7.31 -33.29
N ALA A 295 -15.50 -6.59 -32.21
CA ALA A 295 -14.50 -6.94 -31.21
C ALA A 295 -15.20 -7.47 -29.95
N THR A 296 -14.80 -8.65 -29.47
CA THR A 296 -15.44 -9.28 -28.30
C THR A 296 -14.43 -10.09 -27.49
N THR A 297 -14.67 -10.16 -26.19
CA THR A 297 -13.85 -10.93 -25.23
C THR A 297 -14.32 -12.39 -25.07
N THR A 298 -15.49 -12.72 -25.65
CA THR A 298 -16.17 -14.01 -25.43
C THR A 298 -15.82 -15.09 -26.46
N ASN A 299 -15.11 -14.73 -27.53
CA ASN A 299 -14.72 -15.64 -28.61
C ASN A 299 -13.24 -16.00 -28.54
N ARG A 300 -12.85 -17.03 -29.32
CA ARG A 300 -11.44 -17.42 -29.48
C ARG A 300 -10.60 -16.34 -30.16
N TRP A 301 -11.22 -15.51 -30.98
CA TRP A 301 -10.63 -14.35 -31.66
C TRP A 301 -11.11 -13.07 -30.97
N LYS A 302 -10.23 -12.06 -30.92
CA LYS A 302 -10.47 -10.75 -30.29
C LYS A 302 -11.27 -9.82 -31.19
N ALA A 303 -11.09 -9.93 -32.50
CA ALA A 303 -11.83 -9.16 -33.50
C ALA A 303 -12.19 -10.00 -34.72
N SER A 304 -13.29 -9.65 -35.38
CA SER A 304 -13.71 -10.26 -36.63
C SER A 304 -14.28 -9.24 -37.60
N ILE A 305 -14.02 -9.42 -38.88
CA ILE A 305 -14.55 -8.62 -39.98
C ILE A 305 -15.26 -9.58 -40.94
N THR A 306 -16.54 -9.34 -41.17
CA THR A 306 -17.33 -10.14 -42.10
C THR A 306 -18.04 -9.23 -43.11
N ALA A 307 -17.85 -9.48 -44.40
CA ALA A 307 -18.53 -8.76 -45.47
C ALA A 307 -19.35 -9.70 -46.34
N TYR A 308 -20.50 -9.21 -46.80
CA TYR A 308 -21.42 -9.93 -47.68
C TYR A 308 -21.81 -9.03 -48.85
N GLU A 309 -21.78 -9.57 -50.06
CA GLU A 309 -22.41 -8.94 -51.22
C GLU A 309 -23.94 -8.95 -51.11
N ARG A 310 -24.59 -8.01 -51.79
CA ARG A 310 -26.06 -7.91 -51.77
C ARG A 310 -26.69 -9.20 -52.31
N GLY A 311 -27.47 -9.87 -51.47
CA GLY A 311 -28.17 -11.11 -51.83
C GLY A 311 -27.36 -12.39 -51.63
N SER A 312 -26.07 -12.29 -51.28
CA SER A 312 -25.25 -13.46 -50.94
C SER A 312 -25.47 -13.91 -49.49
N LYS A 313 -25.54 -15.23 -49.28
CA LYS A 313 -25.51 -15.85 -47.94
C LYS A 313 -24.10 -16.25 -47.49
N VAL A 314 -23.14 -16.24 -48.41
CA VAL A 314 -21.74 -16.60 -48.16
C VAL A 314 -20.92 -15.31 -48.10
N PRO A 315 -20.10 -15.11 -47.05
CA PRO A 315 -19.29 -13.92 -46.94
C PRO A 315 -18.19 -13.91 -47.99
N ASN A 316 -17.96 -12.76 -48.63
CA ASN A 316 -16.82 -12.55 -49.52
C ASN A 316 -15.55 -12.19 -48.74
N VAL A 317 -15.70 -11.78 -47.46
CA VAL A 317 -14.60 -11.56 -46.51
C VAL A 317 -15.04 -12.14 -45.16
N ASP A 318 -14.24 -13.02 -44.56
CA ASP A 318 -14.39 -13.49 -43.17
C ASP A 318 -13.01 -13.59 -42.50
N TRP A 319 -12.65 -12.55 -41.76
CA TRP A 319 -11.34 -12.41 -41.11
C TRP A 319 -11.51 -12.45 -39.60
N LYS A 320 -10.59 -13.13 -38.91
CA LYS A 320 -10.59 -13.31 -37.46
C LYS A 320 -9.18 -13.09 -36.94
N PHE A 321 -9.05 -12.25 -35.92
CA PHE A 321 -7.79 -11.85 -35.28
C PHE A 321 -7.71 -12.42 -33.87
#